data_AF-A0A932W872-F1
#
_entry.id   AF-A0A932W872-F1
#
_cell.length_a   1.000
_cell.length_b   1.000
_cell.length_c   1.000
_cell.angle_alpha   90.00
_cell.angle_beta   90.00
_cell.angle_gamma   90.00
#
_symmetry.space_group_name_H-M   'P 1'
#
loop_
_entity.id
_entity.type
_entity.pdbx_description
1 polymer ?
#
loop_
_entity_poly.entity_id
_entity_poly.type
_entity_poly.pdbx_seq_one_letter_code
_entity_poly.pdbx_strand_id
1 'polypeptide(L)'
;MTALLRNVETAASLSLLVLRNRVRQEGLAAFFSRVVPIGLLNVALLFALFTTAGGQPFSLDLLATQYGYFIPLLAMSAAVGSWEIELFGGIGEEYLLRNRWILPSRLLSSLTECLVPCGSFIVLVATSDLPHKAWQLTTAVLMLVVFSLFGSALGFYFGFRHEKAVNNFLVSVTWVLGFGPGPFFGSDAAGYRALFPGGFSVTGRFDLEAVKLGVVTALAGLLLYLARRPRRFRYFTK
;
A
#
# COMPACT_ATOMS: atom_id res chain seq x y z
N MET A 1 13.84 -7.15 -30.35
CA MET A 1 13.12 -7.16 -29.06
C MET A 1 14.13 -7.51 -27.96
N THR A 2 14.49 -6.55 -27.11
CA THR A 2 15.58 -6.68 -26.12
C THR A 2 15.18 -7.57 -24.94
N ALA A 3 16.15 -8.16 -24.24
CA ALA A 3 15.90 -9.00 -23.06
C ALA A 3 15.13 -8.24 -21.95
N LEU A 4 15.31 -6.92 -21.85
CA LEU A 4 14.57 -6.06 -20.94
C LEU A 4 13.06 -6.02 -21.27
N LEU A 5 12.69 -5.93 -22.55
CA LEU A 5 11.28 -5.90 -22.96
C LEU A 5 10.57 -7.22 -22.60
N ARG A 6 11.21 -8.37 -22.86
CA ARG A 6 10.66 -9.69 -22.47
C ARG A 6 10.46 -9.83 -20.96
N ASN A 7 11.38 -9.26 -20.18
CA ASN A 7 11.32 -9.26 -18.72
C ASN A 7 10.12 -8.45 -18.21
N VAL A 8 9.90 -7.25 -18.76
CA VAL A 8 8.74 -6.40 -18.44
C VAL A 8 7.43 -7.08 -18.84
N GLU A 9 7.35 -7.65 -20.04
CA GLU A 9 6.19 -8.42 -20.52
C GLU A 9 5.86 -9.59 -19.59
N THR A 10 6.88 -10.27 -19.06
CA THR A 10 6.68 -11.39 -18.14
C THR A 10 6.11 -10.94 -16.80
N ALA A 11 6.63 -9.84 -16.23
CA ALA A 11 6.08 -9.28 -14.99
C ALA A 11 4.65 -8.77 -15.18
N ALA A 12 4.38 -8.11 -16.31
CA ALA A 12 3.07 -7.58 -16.66
C ALA A 12 2.03 -8.69 -16.86
N SER A 13 2.38 -9.75 -17.59
CA SER A 13 1.48 -10.89 -17.81
C SER A 13 1.11 -11.59 -16.49
N LEU A 14 2.08 -11.79 -15.59
CA LEU A 14 1.81 -12.35 -14.26
C LEU A 14 0.94 -11.41 -13.41
N SER A 15 1.22 -10.11 -13.42
CA SER A 15 0.40 -9.12 -12.71
C SER A 15 -1.04 -9.10 -13.24
N LEU A 16 -1.23 -9.20 -14.56
CA LEU A 16 -2.55 -9.23 -15.18
C LEU A 16 -3.30 -10.53 -14.84
N LEU A 17 -2.58 -11.65 -14.73
CA LEU A 17 -3.15 -12.92 -14.26
C LEU A 17 -3.67 -12.80 -12.82
N VAL A 18 -2.91 -12.13 -11.94
CA VAL A 18 -3.33 -11.84 -10.55
C VAL A 18 -4.60 -11.00 -10.53
N LEU A 19 -4.59 -9.85 -11.22
CA LEU A 19 -5.73 -8.94 -11.27
C LEU A 19 -6.98 -9.62 -11.83
N ARG A 20 -6.84 -10.38 -12.93
CA ARG A 20 -7.95 -11.11 -13.54
C ARG A 20 -8.55 -12.13 -12.58
N ASN A 21 -7.73 -12.86 -11.84
CA ASN A 21 -8.21 -13.82 -10.85
C ASN A 21 -8.89 -13.12 -9.66
N ARG A 22 -8.37 -11.97 -9.21
CA ARG A 22 -9.02 -11.16 -8.17
C ARG A 22 -10.41 -10.72 -8.59
N VAL A 23 -10.52 -10.10 -9.77
CA VAL A 23 -11.79 -9.64 -10.34
C VAL A 23 -12.77 -10.80 -10.53
N ARG A 24 -12.28 -11.97 -10.95
CA ARG A 24 -13.13 -13.17 -11.09
C ARG A 24 -13.64 -13.68 -9.73
N GLN A 25 -12.82 -13.60 -8.69
CA GLN A 25 -13.15 -14.10 -7.34
C GLN A 25 -14.07 -13.16 -6.58
N GLU A 26 -13.76 -11.87 -6.55
CA GLU A 26 -14.54 -10.87 -5.81
C GLU A 26 -15.71 -10.33 -6.63
N GLY A 27 -15.62 -10.36 -7.96
CA GLY A 27 -16.50 -9.62 -8.86
C GLY A 27 -16.06 -8.17 -9.04
N LEU A 28 -16.30 -7.60 -10.22
CA LEU A 28 -15.95 -6.21 -10.55
C LEU A 28 -16.56 -5.22 -9.55
N ALA A 29 -17.82 -5.41 -9.16
CA ALA A 29 -18.52 -4.53 -8.23
C ALA A 29 -17.86 -4.50 -6.85
N ALA A 30 -17.49 -5.66 -6.29
CA ALA A 30 -16.83 -5.72 -5.00
C ALA A 30 -15.42 -5.11 -5.05
N PHE A 31 -14.67 -5.39 -6.13
CA PHE A 31 -13.35 -4.81 -6.37
C PHE A 31 -13.41 -3.27 -6.40
N PHE A 32 -14.31 -2.68 -7.18
CA PHE A 32 -14.49 -1.22 -7.20
C PHE A 32 -15.01 -0.69 -5.86
N SER A 33 -15.88 -1.43 -5.16
CA SER A 33 -16.42 -1.02 -3.87
C SER A 33 -15.36 -0.94 -2.76
N ARG A 34 -14.31 -1.77 -2.85
CA ARG A 34 -13.19 -1.76 -1.92
C ARG A 34 -12.25 -0.60 -2.20
N VAL A 35 -12.03 -0.26 -3.46
CA VAL A 35 -11.06 0.78 -3.86
C VAL A 35 -11.65 2.19 -3.74
N VAL A 36 -12.92 2.37 -4.09
CA VAL A 36 -13.57 3.70 -4.20
C VAL A 36 -14.33 4.07 -2.92
N PRO A 37 -15.40 3.35 -2.50
CA PRO A 37 -16.13 3.62 -1.27
C PRO A 37 -15.29 3.65 0.00
N ILE A 38 -14.33 2.75 0.21
CA ILE A 38 -13.51 2.78 1.44
C ILE A 38 -12.63 4.03 1.49
N GLY A 39 -12.08 4.44 0.35
CA GLY A 39 -11.35 5.72 0.24
C GLY A 39 -12.25 6.92 0.52
N LEU A 40 -13.48 6.91 -0.01
CA LEU A 40 -14.49 7.95 0.25
C LEU A 40 -15.01 7.92 1.70
N LEU A 41 -15.14 6.74 2.32
CA LEU A 41 -15.56 6.58 3.71
C LEU A 41 -14.49 7.11 4.65
N ASN A 42 -13.20 6.88 4.36
CA ASN A 42 -12.11 7.47 5.11
C ASN A 42 -12.14 9.01 5.02
N VAL A 43 -12.39 9.56 3.83
CA VAL A 43 -12.57 11.02 3.65
C VAL A 43 -13.78 11.54 4.43
N ALA A 44 -14.92 10.84 4.38
CA ALA A 44 -16.14 11.21 5.10
C ALA A 44 -15.96 11.09 6.62
N LEU A 45 -15.22 10.09 7.10
CA LEU A 45 -14.89 9.89 8.51
C LEU A 45 -13.96 11.01 8.99
N LEU A 46 -12.94 11.37 8.21
CA LEU A 46 -12.09 12.53 8.50
C LEU A 46 -12.92 13.82 8.55
N PHE A 47 -13.81 14.03 7.57
CA PHE A 47 -14.72 15.18 7.54
C PHE A 47 -15.60 15.25 8.80
N ALA A 48 -16.27 14.15 9.15
CA ALA A 48 -17.14 14.08 10.32
C ALA A 48 -16.36 14.29 11.62
N LEU A 49 -15.15 13.72 11.74
CA LEU A 49 -14.33 13.85 12.95
C LEU A 49 -13.78 15.27 13.14
N PHE A 50 -13.28 15.93 12.10
CA PHE A 50 -12.76 17.30 12.24
C PHE A 50 -13.86 18.33 12.51
N THR A 51 -15.03 18.14 11.90
CA THR A 51 -16.19 19.02 12.12
C THR A 51 -16.84 18.83 13.49
N THR A 52 -16.76 17.63 14.09
CA THR A 52 -17.45 17.33 15.37
C THR A 52 -16.54 17.25 16.60
N ALA A 53 -15.33 16.67 16.49
CA ALA A 53 -14.45 16.43 17.63
C ALA A 53 -13.31 17.47 17.76
N GLY A 54 -12.83 18.00 16.63
CA GLY A 54 -11.72 18.96 16.60
C GLY A 54 -12.12 20.43 16.66
N GLY A 55 -13.40 20.76 16.38
CA GLY A 55 -13.88 22.14 16.28
C GLY A 55 -13.19 22.97 15.19
N GLN A 56 -12.44 22.34 14.29
CA GLN A 56 -11.72 23.03 13.21
C GLN A 56 -12.58 23.07 11.95
N PRO A 57 -12.63 24.21 11.25
CA PRO A 57 -13.30 24.28 9.96
C PRO A 57 -12.58 23.35 8.99
N PHE A 58 -13.34 22.48 8.34
CA PHE A 58 -12.82 21.58 7.33
C PHE A 58 -12.21 22.38 6.17
N SER A 59 -10.96 22.07 5.81
CA SER A 59 -10.27 22.66 4.65
C SER A 59 -9.70 21.57 3.74
N LEU A 60 -9.57 21.90 2.45
CA LEU A 60 -8.94 21.01 1.47
C LEU A 60 -7.47 20.72 1.84
N ASP A 61 -6.79 21.67 2.48
CA ASP A 61 -5.40 21.52 2.92
C ASP A 61 -5.26 20.51 4.05
N LEU A 62 -6.21 20.52 5.00
CA LEU A 62 -6.28 19.54 6.07
C LEU A 62 -6.58 18.15 5.50
N LEU A 63 -7.52 18.06 4.54
CA LEU A 63 -7.82 16.80 3.89
C LEU A 63 -6.62 16.27 3.09
N ALA A 64 -5.94 17.12 2.31
CA ALA A 64 -4.76 16.76 1.54
C ALA A 64 -3.64 16.24 2.46
N THR A 65 -3.40 16.93 3.57
CA THR A 65 -2.40 16.54 4.56
C THR A 65 -2.70 15.17 5.19
N GLN A 66 -3.95 14.92 5.55
CA GLN A 66 -4.36 13.69 6.23
C GLN A 66 -4.55 12.52 5.26
N TYR A 67 -4.91 12.78 3.99
CA TYR A 67 -5.09 11.72 3.01
C TYR A 67 -3.77 10.99 2.70
N GLY A 68 -2.64 11.72 2.72
CA GLY A 68 -1.30 11.13 2.51
C GLY A 68 -0.99 9.97 3.46
N TYR A 69 -1.58 9.98 4.66
CA TYR A 69 -1.47 8.92 5.65
C TYR A 69 -2.02 7.57 5.20
N PHE A 70 -3.04 7.57 4.34
CA PHE A 70 -3.65 6.32 3.86
C PHE A 70 -2.85 5.65 2.74
N ILE A 71 -1.90 6.35 2.11
CA ILE A 71 -1.12 5.81 1.00
C ILE A 71 -0.28 4.59 1.43
N PRO A 72 0.50 4.64 2.53
CA PRO A 72 1.17 3.46 3.10
C PRO A 72 0.22 2.29 3.39
N LEU A 73 -0.93 2.56 3.99
CA LEU A 73 -1.93 1.55 4.35
C LEU A 73 -2.46 0.84 3.10
N LEU A 74 -2.85 1.61 2.08
CA LEU A 74 -3.37 1.09 0.82
C LEU A 74 -2.30 0.27 0.07
N ALA A 75 -1.09 0.81 -0.05
CA ALA A 75 0.03 0.17 -0.71
C ALA A 75 0.40 -1.18 -0.08
N MET A 76 0.53 -1.19 1.25
CA MET A 76 0.86 -2.40 2.00
C MET A 76 -0.27 -3.43 1.93
N SER A 77 -1.53 -2.98 2.05
CA SER A 77 -2.70 -3.87 2.00
C SER A 77 -2.91 -4.49 0.62
N ALA A 78 -2.72 -3.73 -0.45
CA ALA A 78 -2.76 -4.25 -1.82
C ALA A 78 -1.64 -5.27 -2.07
N ALA A 79 -0.41 -4.95 -1.63
CA ALA A 79 0.72 -5.85 -1.76
C ALA A 79 0.53 -7.17 -0.99
N VAL A 80 0.07 -7.11 0.26
CA VAL A 80 -0.22 -8.31 1.07
C VAL A 80 -1.43 -9.07 0.52
N GLY A 81 -2.52 -8.38 0.21
CA GLY A 81 -3.74 -8.98 -0.33
C GLY A 81 -3.53 -9.69 -1.65
N SER A 82 -2.55 -9.25 -2.44
CA SER A 82 -2.20 -9.95 -3.68
C SER A 82 -1.80 -11.42 -3.46
N TRP A 83 -1.28 -11.78 -2.27
CA TRP A 83 -0.94 -13.16 -1.93
C TRP A 83 -2.15 -14.07 -1.72
N GLU A 84 -3.32 -13.54 -1.34
CA GLU A 84 -4.56 -14.32 -1.28
C GLU A 84 -4.91 -14.90 -2.65
N ILE A 85 -4.64 -14.13 -3.71
CA ILE A 85 -4.94 -14.55 -5.08
C ILE A 85 -4.08 -15.75 -5.48
N GLU A 86 -2.86 -15.88 -4.94
CA GLU A 86 -2.07 -17.10 -5.11
C GLU A 86 -2.76 -18.31 -4.50
N LEU A 87 -3.34 -18.11 -3.31
CA LEU A 87 -3.97 -19.17 -2.54
C LEU A 87 -5.26 -19.65 -3.20
N PHE A 88 -6.09 -18.73 -3.70
CA PHE A 88 -7.38 -19.05 -4.30
C PHE A 88 -7.34 -19.33 -5.80
N GLY A 89 -6.46 -18.65 -6.53
CA GLY A 89 -6.40 -18.73 -7.99
C GLY A 89 -5.65 -19.96 -8.51
N GLY A 90 -5.01 -20.74 -7.62
CA GLY A 90 -4.17 -21.88 -8.03
C GLY A 90 -2.94 -21.48 -8.86
N ILE A 91 -2.62 -20.18 -8.93
CA ILE A 91 -1.55 -19.63 -9.78
C ILE A 91 -0.14 -19.86 -9.21
N GLY A 92 -0.05 -20.56 -8.07
CA GLY A 92 1.22 -20.86 -7.45
C GLY A 92 2.17 -21.61 -8.38
N GLU A 93 1.71 -22.55 -9.20
CA GLU A 93 2.59 -23.32 -10.10
C GLU A 93 3.27 -22.43 -11.16
N GLU A 94 2.55 -21.46 -11.71
CA GLU A 94 3.10 -20.48 -12.66
C GLU A 94 4.23 -19.65 -12.02
N TYR A 95 4.11 -19.36 -10.72
CA TYR A 95 5.14 -18.65 -9.95
C TYR A 95 6.36 -19.51 -9.59
N LEU A 96 6.21 -20.84 -9.46
CA LEU A 96 7.35 -21.74 -9.30
C LEU A 96 8.23 -21.75 -10.56
N LEU A 97 7.59 -21.73 -11.74
CA LEU A 97 8.28 -21.68 -13.02
C LEU A 97 8.96 -20.31 -13.26
N ARG A 98 8.46 -19.26 -12.61
CA ARG A 98 8.87 -17.86 -12.83
C ARG A 98 9.25 -17.13 -11.54
N ASN A 99 9.98 -17.81 -10.65
CA ASN A 99 10.29 -17.32 -9.28
C ASN A 99 10.88 -15.89 -9.24
N ARG A 100 11.78 -15.56 -10.18
CA ARG A 100 12.38 -14.20 -10.28
C ARG A 100 11.37 -13.08 -10.57
N TRP A 101 10.19 -13.41 -11.07
CA TRP A 101 9.14 -12.47 -11.46
C TRP A 101 8.02 -12.33 -10.44
N ILE A 102 8.03 -13.12 -9.36
CA ILE A 102 7.02 -13.02 -8.29
C ILE A 102 7.02 -11.59 -7.73
N LEU A 103 8.15 -11.14 -7.17
CA LEU A 103 8.24 -9.82 -6.52
C LEU A 103 7.89 -8.67 -7.49
N PRO A 104 8.44 -8.58 -8.71
CA PRO A 104 8.02 -7.57 -9.70
C PRO A 104 6.53 -7.61 -10.04
N SER A 105 5.94 -8.79 -10.21
CA SER A 105 4.51 -8.90 -10.54
C SER A 105 3.60 -8.45 -9.39
N ARG A 106 4.00 -8.71 -8.14
CA ARG A 106 3.26 -8.31 -6.93
C ARG A 106 3.32 -6.81 -6.72
N LEU A 107 4.50 -6.22 -6.91
CA LEU A 107 4.68 -4.78 -6.93
C LEU A 107 3.77 -4.13 -7.97
N LEU A 108 3.83 -4.60 -9.23
CA LEU A 108 3.01 -4.06 -10.30
C LEU A 108 1.50 -4.18 -10.03
N SER A 109 1.06 -5.32 -9.50
CA SER A 109 -0.35 -5.53 -9.10
C SER A 109 -0.77 -4.55 -8.02
N SER A 110 0.04 -4.39 -6.97
CA SER A 110 -0.26 -3.47 -5.87
C SER A 110 -0.34 -2.01 -6.33
N LEU A 111 0.57 -1.60 -7.22
CA LEU A 111 0.56 -0.26 -7.81
C LEU A 111 -0.69 -0.04 -8.65
N THR A 112 -1.12 -1.06 -9.39
CA THR A 112 -2.34 -1.00 -10.22
C THR A 112 -3.59 -0.80 -9.35
N GLU A 113 -3.71 -1.54 -8.26
CA GLU A 113 -4.82 -1.39 -7.30
C GLU A 113 -4.84 -0.01 -6.62
N CYS A 114 -3.67 0.62 -6.48
CA CYS A 114 -3.55 1.94 -5.87
C CYS A 114 -3.76 3.12 -6.85
N LEU A 115 -3.95 2.89 -8.16
CA LEU A 115 -4.06 3.96 -9.16
C LEU A 115 -5.20 4.95 -8.85
N VAL A 116 -6.37 4.43 -8.45
CA VAL A 116 -7.54 5.26 -8.17
C VAL A 116 -7.33 6.15 -6.92
N PRO A 117 -6.98 5.61 -5.73
CA PRO A 117 -6.75 6.46 -4.57
C PRO A 117 -5.55 7.40 -4.75
N CYS A 118 -4.50 6.99 -5.49
CA CYS A 118 -3.39 7.88 -5.83
C CYS A 118 -3.83 9.00 -6.77
N GLY A 119 -4.66 8.69 -7.77
CA GLY A 119 -5.25 9.70 -8.65
C GLY A 119 -6.08 10.72 -7.88
N SER A 120 -6.93 10.25 -6.95
CA SER A 120 -7.69 11.13 -6.06
C SER A 120 -6.80 12.01 -5.19
N PHE A 121 -5.72 11.46 -4.64
CA PHE A 121 -4.75 12.23 -3.86
C PHE A 121 -4.02 13.29 -4.71
N ILE A 122 -3.61 12.95 -5.93
CA ILE A 122 -2.96 13.89 -6.84
C ILE A 122 -3.88 15.07 -7.14
N VAL A 123 -5.16 14.79 -7.45
CA VAL A 123 -6.16 15.84 -7.68
C VAL A 123 -6.31 16.70 -6.43
N LEU A 124 -6.42 16.08 -5.25
CA LEU A 124 -6.57 16.78 -3.98
C LEU A 124 -5.38 17.70 -3.65
N VAL A 125 -4.15 17.22 -3.83
CA VAL A 125 -2.94 18.05 -3.64
C VAL A 125 -2.88 19.16 -4.69
N ALA A 126 -3.26 18.89 -5.94
CA ALA A 126 -3.28 19.89 -6.99
C ALA A 126 -4.25 21.03 -6.69
N THR A 127 -5.44 20.73 -6.15
CA THR A 127 -6.49 21.72 -5.84
C THR A 127 -6.39 22.37 -4.46
N SER A 128 -5.55 21.87 -3.56
CA SER A 128 -5.23 22.49 -2.26
C SER A 128 -4.36 23.74 -2.39
N ASP A 129 -4.22 24.57 -1.35
CA ASP A 129 -3.32 25.74 -1.29
C ASP A 129 -2.01 25.44 -0.53
N LEU A 130 -1.62 24.17 -0.49
CA LEU A 130 -0.43 23.73 0.24
C LEU A 130 0.88 24.35 -0.31
N PRO A 131 1.78 24.88 0.54
CA PRO A 131 3.02 25.53 0.11
C PRO A 131 4.08 24.55 -0.47
N HIS A 132 3.88 23.24 -0.31
CA HIS A 132 4.90 22.20 -0.54
C HIS A 132 4.38 20.99 -1.35
N LYS A 133 3.50 21.24 -2.34
CA LYS A 133 2.85 20.20 -3.16
C LYS A 133 3.82 19.18 -3.75
N ALA A 134 4.93 19.64 -4.34
CA ALA A 134 5.91 18.76 -4.98
C ALA A 134 6.50 17.74 -4.00
N TRP A 135 6.90 18.18 -2.81
CA TRP A 135 7.44 17.29 -1.78
C TRP A 135 6.40 16.29 -1.26
N GLN A 136 5.15 16.70 -1.12
CA GLN A 136 4.07 15.79 -0.74
C GLN A 136 3.83 14.71 -1.81
N LEU A 137 3.78 15.09 -3.08
CA LEU A 137 3.64 14.15 -4.19
C LEU A 137 4.83 13.19 -4.29
N THR A 138 6.06 13.68 -4.17
CA THR A 138 7.26 12.83 -4.15
C THR A 138 7.22 11.85 -2.98
N THR A 139 6.87 12.34 -1.79
CA THR A 139 6.76 11.51 -0.59
C THR A 139 5.70 10.42 -0.78
N ALA A 140 4.52 10.78 -1.29
CA ALA A 140 3.44 9.84 -1.57
C ALA A 140 3.86 8.74 -2.57
N VAL A 141 4.55 9.10 -3.65
CA VAL A 141 5.08 8.13 -4.62
C VAL A 141 6.10 7.19 -3.96
N LEU A 142 7.00 7.72 -3.13
CA LEU A 142 7.98 6.90 -2.43
C LEU A 142 7.33 5.98 -1.40
N MET A 143 6.35 6.47 -0.62
CA MET A 143 5.57 5.63 0.28
C MET A 143 4.87 4.50 -0.46
N LEU A 144 4.23 4.81 -1.58
CA LEU A 144 3.56 3.81 -2.41
C LEU A 144 4.53 2.68 -2.79
N VAL A 145 5.70 3.02 -3.31
CA VAL A 145 6.72 2.02 -3.71
C VAL A 145 7.27 1.25 -2.50
N VAL A 146 7.67 1.96 -1.44
CA VAL A 146 8.34 1.38 -0.27
C VAL A 146 7.39 0.46 0.52
N PHE A 147 6.15 0.88 0.73
CA PHE A 147 5.16 0.06 1.45
C PHE A 147 4.60 -1.08 0.59
N SER A 148 4.49 -0.91 -0.73
CA SER A 148 4.22 -2.04 -1.64
C SER A 148 5.34 -3.08 -1.60
N LEU A 149 6.61 -2.64 -1.57
CA LEU A 149 7.76 -3.53 -1.43
C LEU A 149 7.75 -4.23 -0.08
N PHE A 150 7.52 -3.50 1.00
CA PHE A 150 7.46 -4.06 2.34
C PHE A 150 6.33 -5.09 2.50
N GLY A 151 5.11 -4.76 2.05
CA GLY A 151 3.98 -5.70 2.04
C GLY A 151 4.26 -6.96 1.23
N SER A 152 4.91 -6.81 0.06
CA SER A 152 5.33 -7.95 -0.77
C SER A 152 6.40 -8.79 -0.08
N ALA A 153 7.37 -8.17 0.58
CA ALA A 153 8.44 -8.83 1.33
C ALA A 153 7.90 -9.61 2.53
N LEU A 154 6.90 -9.07 3.23
CA LEU A 154 6.21 -9.75 4.33
C LEU A 154 5.50 -11.01 3.84
N GLY A 155 4.74 -10.92 2.74
CA GLY A 155 4.13 -12.10 2.14
C GLY A 155 5.16 -13.14 1.69
N PHE A 156 6.29 -12.69 1.15
CA PHE A 156 7.42 -13.54 0.80
C PHE A 156 8.04 -14.25 2.00
N TYR A 157 8.23 -13.54 3.11
CA TYR A 157 8.89 -14.04 4.30
C TYR A 157 7.99 -14.98 5.11
N PHE A 158 6.74 -14.57 5.36
CA PHE A 158 5.80 -15.34 6.15
C PHE A 158 5.19 -16.51 5.36
N GLY A 159 5.09 -16.38 4.03
CA GLY A 159 4.53 -17.41 3.15
C GLY A 159 3.13 -17.79 3.62
N PHE A 160 2.16 -16.90 3.41
CA PHE A 160 0.79 -17.10 3.88
C PHE A 160 0.26 -18.46 3.44
N ARG A 161 -0.02 -19.35 4.40
CA ARG A 161 -0.46 -20.74 4.15
C ARG A 161 -1.97 -20.91 4.10
N HIS A 162 -2.71 -19.89 4.54
CA HIS A 162 -4.16 -19.92 4.67
C HIS A 162 -4.72 -18.50 4.53
N GLU A 163 -5.88 -18.36 3.91
CA GLU A 163 -6.63 -17.10 3.78
C GLU A 163 -6.73 -16.33 5.10
N LYS A 164 -7.25 -16.98 6.15
CA LYS A 164 -7.35 -16.41 7.51
C LYS A 164 -6.06 -15.75 8.02
N ALA A 165 -4.88 -16.26 7.65
CA ALA A 165 -3.62 -15.62 8.02
C ALA A 165 -3.38 -14.30 7.27
N VAL A 166 -3.75 -14.25 5.98
CA VAL A 166 -3.68 -13.00 5.19
C VAL A 166 -4.71 -12.01 5.69
N ASN A 167 -5.95 -12.45 5.90
CA ASN A 167 -7.02 -11.59 6.38
C ASN A 167 -6.71 -11.02 7.78
N ASN A 168 -6.26 -11.85 8.72
CA ASN A 168 -5.82 -11.37 10.04
C ASN A 168 -4.66 -10.37 9.94
N PHE A 169 -3.74 -10.57 9.00
CA PHE A 169 -2.65 -9.63 8.76
C PHE A 169 -3.17 -8.31 8.19
N LEU A 170 -4.04 -8.34 7.18
CA LEU A 170 -4.66 -7.16 6.59
C LEU A 170 -5.47 -6.36 7.62
N VAL A 171 -6.23 -7.06 8.46
CA VAL A 171 -6.94 -6.45 9.60
C VAL A 171 -5.93 -5.81 10.56
N SER A 172 -4.87 -6.51 10.95
CA SER A 172 -3.84 -5.96 11.85
C SER A 172 -3.12 -4.75 11.25
N VAL A 173 -2.79 -4.78 9.95
CA VAL A 173 -2.22 -3.63 9.22
C VAL A 173 -3.19 -2.45 9.22
N THR A 174 -4.48 -2.72 8.98
CA THR A 174 -5.53 -1.70 9.06
C THR A 174 -5.67 -1.13 10.46
N TRP A 175 -5.46 -1.92 11.52
CA TRP A 175 -5.44 -1.40 12.88
C TRP A 175 -4.19 -0.58 13.17
N VAL A 176 -3.00 -1.10 12.88
CA VAL A 176 -1.73 -0.42 13.20
C VAL A 176 -1.54 0.85 12.37
N LEU A 177 -1.84 0.80 11.07
CA LEU A 177 -1.69 1.93 10.16
C LEU A 177 -2.98 2.74 9.99
N GLY A 178 -4.17 2.20 10.22
CA GLY A 178 -5.42 2.95 10.08
C GLY A 178 -5.90 3.61 11.38
N PHE A 179 -5.63 3.00 12.54
CA PHE A 179 -5.91 3.60 13.87
C PHE A 179 -4.68 4.19 14.54
N GLY A 180 -3.53 4.20 13.86
CA GLY A 180 -2.43 5.06 14.26
C GLY A 180 -2.99 6.49 14.40
N PRO A 181 -2.70 7.20 15.49
CA PRO A 181 -3.43 8.40 15.90
C PRO A 181 -3.16 9.63 15.01
N GLY A 182 -2.66 9.42 13.80
CA GLY A 182 -2.26 10.48 12.90
C GLY A 182 -3.33 11.39 12.33
N PRO A 183 -4.52 10.85 12.04
CA PRO A 183 -5.70 11.68 11.81
C PRO A 183 -6.16 12.46 13.05
N PHE A 184 -5.73 12.07 14.25
CA PHE A 184 -6.29 12.51 15.53
C PHE A 184 -5.41 13.52 16.28
N PHE A 185 -4.14 13.68 15.89
CA PHE A 185 -3.24 14.67 16.47
C PHE A 185 -3.06 15.87 15.55
N GLY A 186 -3.08 17.07 16.14
CA GLY A 186 -2.75 18.30 15.44
C GLY A 186 -1.39 18.16 14.74
N SER A 187 -1.28 18.77 13.56
CA SER A 187 -0.08 18.70 12.74
C SER A 187 1.17 19.05 13.53
N ASP A 188 1.11 19.83 14.61
CA ASP A 188 2.24 20.32 15.43
C ASP A 188 2.82 19.36 16.47
N ALA A 189 2.24 18.18 16.66
CA ALA A 189 2.81 17.19 17.58
C ALA A 189 4.12 16.58 17.02
N ALA A 190 5.28 17.05 17.50
CA ALA A 190 6.59 16.62 17.02
C ALA A 190 6.83 15.10 17.11
N GLY A 191 6.34 14.45 18.18
CA GLY A 191 6.43 12.99 18.33
C GLY A 191 5.61 12.23 17.29
N TYR A 192 4.46 12.78 16.89
CA TYR A 192 3.61 12.21 15.85
C TYR A 192 4.29 12.28 14.49
N ARG A 193 4.82 13.46 14.12
CA ARG A 193 5.57 13.64 12.87
C ARG A 193 6.73 12.67 12.75
N ALA A 194 7.36 12.27 13.87
CA ALA A 194 8.49 11.34 13.89
C ALA A 194 8.10 9.87 13.72
N LEU A 195 6.95 9.45 14.26
CA LEU A 195 6.53 8.05 14.27
C LEU A 195 5.86 7.61 12.96
N PHE A 196 5.08 8.50 12.33
CA PHE A 196 4.23 8.11 11.22
C PHE A 196 4.79 8.52 9.86
N PRO A 197 4.63 7.66 8.83
CA PRO A 197 4.99 8.00 7.47
C PRO A 197 4.16 9.22 7.01
N GLY A 198 4.85 10.21 6.45
CA GLY A 198 4.24 11.40 5.86
C GLY A 198 4.13 12.59 6.79
N GLY A 199 4.40 12.39 8.08
CA GLY A 199 4.34 13.45 9.08
C GLY A 199 5.24 14.65 8.80
N PHE A 200 6.37 14.47 8.09
CA PHE A 200 7.28 15.57 7.75
C PHE A 200 7.05 16.17 6.36
N SER A 201 6.25 15.53 5.51
CA SER A 201 5.99 15.99 4.14
C SER A 201 5.30 17.36 4.08
N VAL A 202 4.48 17.65 5.08
CA VAL A 202 3.75 18.91 5.26
C VAL A 202 4.68 20.06 5.64
N THR A 203 5.78 19.73 6.33
CA THR A 203 6.75 20.72 6.85
C THR A 203 7.91 20.99 5.89
N GLY A 204 7.91 20.39 4.70
CA GLY A 204 9.01 20.48 3.74
C GLY A 204 10.29 19.72 4.17
N ARG A 205 10.25 19.00 5.30
CA ARG A 205 11.38 18.22 5.84
C ARG A 205 11.48 16.83 5.21
N PHE A 206 11.74 16.81 3.90
CA PHE A 206 11.88 15.57 3.14
C PHE A 206 13.06 14.70 3.61
N ASP A 207 14.11 15.33 4.16
CA ASP A 207 15.26 14.67 4.77
C ASP A 207 14.86 13.63 5.82
N LEU A 208 14.01 14.02 6.77
CA LEU A 208 13.55 13.16 7.85
C LEU A 208 12.62 12.06 7.35
N GLU A 209 11.83 12.34 6.33
CA GLU A 209 10.94 11.37 5.73
C GLU A 209 11.70 10.31 4.92
N ALA A 210 12.75 10.72 4.20
CA ALA A 210 13.65 9.82 3.49
C ALA A 210 14.35 8.83 4.44
N VAL A 211 14.71 9.26 5.65
CA VAL A 211 15.28 8.36 6.67
C VAL A 211 14.28 7.27 7.06
N LYS A 212 13.02 7.62 7.35
CA LYS A 212 11.98 6.63 7.68
C LYS A 212 11.76 5.64 6.55
N LEU A 213 11.63 6.14 5.33
CA LEU A 213 11.45 5.31 4.13
C LEU A 213 12.67 4.41 3.89
N GLY A 214 13.88 4.90 4.18
CA GLY A 214 15.11 4.11 4.16
C GLY A 214 15.08 2.96 5.16
N VAL A 215 14.60 3.20 6.40
CA VAL A 215 14.44 2.14 7.41
C VAL A 215 13.45 1.07 6.94
N VAL A 216 12.27 1.48 6.45
CA VAL A 216 11.27 0.52 5.94
C VAL A 216 11.81 -0.28 4.74
N THR A 217 12.57 0.38 3.85
CA THR A 217 13.22 -0.29 2.72
C THR A 217 14.29 -1.29 3.18
N ALA A 218 15.11 -0.94 4.17
CA ALA A 218 16.09 -1.84 4.75
C ALA A 218 15.43 -3.06 5.41
N LEU A 219 14.31 -2.86 6.12
CA LEU A 219 13.51 -3.96 6.68
C LEU A 219 12.93 -4.85 5.58
N ALA A 220 12.39 -4.28 4.50
CA ALA A 220 11.92 -5.06 3.36
C ALA A 220 13.06 -5.89 2.73
N GLY A 221 14.23 -5.28 2.55
CA GLY A 221 15.44 -5.96 2.05
C GLY A 221 15.88 -7.09 2.98
N LEU A 222 15.86 -6.87 4.30
CA LEU A 222 16.16 -7.88 5.30
C LEU A 222 15.18 -9.06 5.23
N LEU A 223 13.87 -8.79 5.13
CA LEU A 223 12.85 -9.83 5.00
C LEU A 223 13.06 -10.68 3.74
N LEU A 224 13.31 -10.04 2.60
CA LEU A 224 13.62 -10.73 1.34
C LEU A 224 14.92 -11.54 1.44
N TYR A 225 15.94 -11.00 2.10
CA TYR A 225 17.20 -11.70 2.33
C TYR A 225 17.01 -12.93 3.22
N LEU A 226 16.27 -12.80 4.34
CA LEU A 226 16.00 -13.89 5.27
C LEU A 226 15.07 -14.95 4.69
N ALA A 227 14.19 -14.58 3.75
CA ALA A 227 13.27 -15.52 3.13
C ALA A 227 13.97 -16.67 2.38
N ARG A 228 15.25 -16.50 1.95
CA ARG A 228 16.24 -17.42 1.31
C ARG A 228 15.78 -18.57 0.36
N ARG A 229 14.49 -18.78 0.11
CA ARG A 229 13.81 -19.54 -0.94
C ARG A 229 12.32 -19.56 -0.54
N PRO A 230 11.35 -19.32 -1.45
CA PRO A 230 9.95 -19.57 -1.14
C PRO A 230 9.85 -21.01 -0.65
N ARG A 231 9.55 -21.19 0.65
CA ARG A 231 9.65 -22.50 1.32
C ARG A 231 8.89 -23.53 0.48
N ARG A 232 9.54 -24.65 0.16
CA ARG A 232 8.99 -25.86 -0.50
C ARG A 232 7.76 -26.47 0.20
N PHE A 233 7.26 -25.84 1.26
CA PHE A 233 6.13 -26.27 2.04
C PHE A 233 4.86 -25.58 1.56
N ARG A 234 4.44 -25.92 0.33
CA ARG A 234 3.02 -25.87 -0.03
C ARG A 234 2.38 -27.11 0.56
N TYR A 235 1.80 -26.97 1.74
CA TYR A 235 0.77 -27.91 2.17
C TYR A 235 -0.54 -27.14 2.19
N PHE A 236 -1.22 -27.13 1.04
CA PHE A 236 -2.66 -27.20 1.06
C PHE A 236 -2.99 -28.60 1.57
N THR A 237 -3.26 -28.75 2.86
CA THR A 237 -4.20 -29.79 3.26
C THR A 237 -5.54 -29.39 2.66
N LYS A 238 -6.03 -30.22 1.73
CA LYS A 238 -7.41 -30.16 1.24
C LYS A 238 -8.39 -30.18 2.41
#